data_AF-V9QLP8-F1
#
_entry.id   AF-V9QLP8-F1
#
_cell.length_a   1.000
_cell.length_b   1.000
_cell.length_c   1.000
_cell.angle_alpha   90.00
_cell.angle_beta   90.00
_cell.angle_gamma   90.00
#
_symmetry.space_group_name_H-M   'P 1'
#
loop_
_entity.id
_entity.type
_entity.pdbx_description
1 polymer ?
#
loop_
_entity_poly.entity_id
_entity_poly.type
_entity_poly.pdbx_seq_one_letter_code
_entity_poly.pdbx_strand_id
1 'polypeptide(L)'
;VYKATYHGATVAVKQVKKCSKNRLASRQSFWAELNAARLDHKNVVRIVAASTCAPGNQDSLGTIIMEYVGNSTLDHVIYGTGCITAKRKDDQLSIAQCLGYSCDIIAGLVFLHSHLIVHLDLKPANIFITEHNVCKIGDFGCSQKLENAASDPQLCQQGGTYTHRAPELLKGERVNPKADIY
;
A
#
# COMPACT_ATOMS: atom_id res chain seq x y z
N VAL A 1 2.84 10.74 -5.83
CA VAL A 1 1.38 10.60 -5.98
C VAL A 1 0.80 11.99 -5.91
N TYR A 2 -0.22 12.32 -6.70
CA TYR A 2 -0.91 13.61 -6.62
C TYR A 2 -2.42 13.44 -6.78
N LYS A 3 -3.20 14.39 -6.24
CA LYS A 3 -4.65 14.44 -6.37
C LYS A 3 -5.02 14.95 -7.77
N ALA A 4 -6.01 14.33 -8.42
CA ALA A 4 -6.49 14.71 -9.75
C ALA A 4 -7.99 14.40 -9.90
N THR A 5 -8.53 14.68 -11.10
CA THR A 5 -9.91 14.34 -11.48
C THR A 5 -9.89 13.38 -12.66
N TYR A 6 -10.69 12.31 -12.60
CA TYR A 6 -10.85 11.33 -13.67
C TYR A 6 -12.34 10.99 -13.84
N HIS A 7 -12.89 11.19 -15.04
CA HIS A 7 -14.34 11.09 -15.33
C HIS A 7 -15.24 11.83 -14.30
N GLY A 8 -14.82 13.03 -13.87
CA GLY A 8 -15.56 13.84 -12.90
C GLY A 8 -15.41 13.41 -11.43
N ALA A 9 -14.73 12.28 -11.15
CA ALA A 9 -14.44 11.83 -9.80
C ALA A 9 -13.05 12.27 -9.34
N THR A 10 -12.90 12.58 -8.05
CA THR A 10 -11.60 12.84 -7.43
C THR A 10 -10.82 11.54 -7.28
N VAL A 11 -9.55 11.53 -7.71
CA VAL A 11 -8.68 10.35 -7.72
C VAL A 11 -7.27 10.68 -7.23
N ALA A 12 -6.55 9.64 -6.80
CA ALA A 12 -5.11 9.71 -6.54
C ALA A 12 -4.35 9.10 -7.72
N VAL A 13 -3.37 9.82 -8.25
CA VAL A 13 -2.57 9.39 -9.41
C VAL A 13 -1.14 9.14 -8.98
N LYS A 14 -0.69 7.89 -9.10
CA LYS A 14 0.69 7.45 -8.86
C LYS A 14 1.38 7.26 -10.22
N GLN A 15 2.28 8.18 -10.55
CA GLN A 15 3.21 7.99 -11.66
C GLN A 15 4.42 7.19 -11.16
N VAL A 16 4.70 6.06 -11.79
CA VAL A 16 5.87 5.25 -11.48
C VAL A 16 7.00 5.69 -12.39
N LYS A 17 8.07 6.27 -11.82
CA LYS A 17 9.23 6.72 -12.60
C LYS A 17 10.05 5.54 -13.10
N LYS A 18 10.64 5.68 -14.29
CA LYS A 18 11.69 4.75 -14.73
C LYS A 18 12.94 5.02 -13.88
N CYS A 19 13.49 3.99 -13.25
CA CYS A 19 14.78 4.11 -12.58
C CYS A 19 15.87 3.55 -13.51
N SER A 20 16.73 4.42 -14.05
CA SER A 20 17.83 3.99 -14.93
C SER A 20 18.84 3.09 -14.21
N LYS A 21 19.07 3.33 -12.91
CA LYS A 21 19.96 2.53 -12.06
C LYS A 21 19.37 1.17 -11.66
N ASN A 22 18.04 1.07 -11.56
CA ASN A 22 17.37 -0.19 -11.19
C ASN A 22 16.02 -0.34 -11.94
N ARG A 23 16.14 -0.63 -13.24
CA ARG A 23 14.98 -0.74 -14.14
C ARG A 23 14.08 -1.92 -13.80
N LEU A 24 14.66 -3.01 -13.30
CA LEU A 24 13.90 -4.19 -12.89
C LEU A 24 13.04 -3.90 -11.67
N ALA A 25 13.58 -3.26 -10.63
CA ALA A 25 12.81 -2.93 -9.43
C ALA A 25 11.64 -1.98 -9.72
N SER A 26 11.85 -0.93 -10.54
CA SER A 26 10.75 -0.03 -10.93
C SER A 26 9.64 -0.74 -11.72
N ARG A 27 10.00 -1.70 -12.59
CA ARG A 27 9.03 -2.55 -13.29
C ARG A 27 8.30 -3.50 -12.36
N GLN A 28 9.01 -4.16 -11.47
CA GLN A 28 8.44 -5.07 -10.49
C GLN A 28 7.48 -4.33 -9.57
N SER A 29 7.85 -3.16 -9.08
CA SER A 29 6.98 -2.35 -8.23
C SER A 29 5.70 -1.90 -8.95
N PHE A 30 5.79 -1.50 -10.22
CA PHE A 30 4.60 -1.19 -11.03
C PHE A 30 3.66 -2.39 -11.17
N TRP A 31 4.19 -3.57 -11.48
CA TRP A 31 3.37 -4.78 -11.60
C TRP A 31 2.84 -5.27 -10.25
N ALA A 32 3.61 -5.11 -9.18
CA ALA A 32 3.21 -5.42 -7.82
C ALA A 32 1.98 -4.60 -7.41
N GLU A 33 1.94 -3.30 -7.74
CA GLU A 33 0.74 -2.49 -7.51
C GLU A 33 -0.52 -3.09 -8.14
N LEU A 34 -0.37 -3.63 -9.36
CA LEU A 34 -1.49 -4.22 -10.10
C LEU A 34 -1.94 -5.58 -9.55
N ASN A 35 -1.28 -6.15 -8.55
CA ASN A 35 -1.84 -7.30 -7.82
C ASN A 35 -3.18 -6.94 -7.18
N ALA A 36 -3.34 -5.69 -6.74
CA ALA A 36 -4.61 -5.18 -6.20
C ALA A 36 -5.60 -4.73 -7.29
N ALA A 37 -5.29 -4.93 -8.57
CA ALA A 37 -6.21 -4.59 -9.65
C ALA A 37 -7.48 -5.44 -9.56
N ARG A 38 -8.65 -4.81 -9.79
CA ARG A 38 -9.98 -5.41 -9.72
C ARG A 38 -10.41 -5.91 -8.34
N LEU A 39 -9.64 -5.59 -7.29
CA LEU A 39 -10.08 -5.79 -5.92
C LEU A 39 -11.04 -4.67 -5.50
N ASP A 40 -12.08 -5.04 -4.76
CA ASP A 40 -13.04 -4.09 -4.19
C ASP A 40 -13.39 -4.51 -2.75
N HIS A 41 -12.92 -3.74 -1.78
CA HIS A 41 -13.15 -4.00 -0.37
C HIS A 41 -13.09 -2.68 0.42
N LYS A 42 -13.94 -2.55 1.45
CA LYS A 42 -14.06 -1.30 2.23
C LYS A 42 -12.77 -0.87 2.94
N ASN A 43 -11.84 -1.81 3.21
CA ASN A 43 -10.56 -1.56 3.88
C ASN A 43 -9.34 -1.74 2.96
N VAL A 44 -9.52 -1.75 1.64
CA VAL A 44 -8.43 -1.80 0.65
C VAL A 44 -8.61 -0.65 -0.34
N VAL A 45 -7.53 0.07 -0.65
CA VAL A 45 -7.56 1.15 -1.64
C VAL A 45 -7.81 0.56 -3.03
N ARG A 46 -8.89 0.99 -3.65
CA ARG A 46 -9.30 0.54 -4.98
C ARG A 46 -8.46 1.15 -6.09
N ILE A 47 -7.91 0.30 -6.94
CA ILE A 47 -7.32 0.70 -8.22
C ILE A 47 -8.46 0.93 -9.22
N VAL A 48 -8.52 2.14 -9.77
CA VAL A 48 -9.54 2.56 -10.75
C VAL A 48 -9.09 2.21 -12.17
N ALA A 49 -7.84 2.52 -12.50
CA ALA A 49 -7.26 2.26 -13.82
C ALA A 49 -5.73 2.25 -13.75
N ALA A 50 -5.10 1.66 -14.76
CA ALA A 50 -3.65 1.75 -14.93
C ALA A 50 -3.30 1.84 -16.42
N SER A 51 -2.18 2.48 -16.72
CA SER A 51 -1.67 2.64 -18.08
C SER A 51 -0.15 2.59 -18.09
N THR A 52 0.42 1.85 -19.04
CA THR A 52 1.86 1.88 -19.34
C THR A 52 2.23 2.96 -20.37
N CYS A 53 1.25 3.71 -20.87
CA CYS A 53 1.47 4.80 -21.81
C CYS A 53 1.88 6.06 -21.04
N ALA A 54 3.16 6.42 -21.14
CA ALA A 54 3.66 7.73 -20.73
C ALA A 54 3.79 8.61 -22.00
N PRO A 55 3.39 9.90 -21.95
CA PRO A 55 3.72 10.83 -23.02
C PRO A 55 5.23 10.78 -23.31
N GLY A 56 5.62 10.80 -24.59
CA GLY A 56 6.98 10.44 -25.05
C GLY A 56 8.17 11.17 -24.41
N ASN A 57 7.93 12.26 -23.67
CA ASN A 57 8.95 13.07 -22.99
C ASN A 57 8.99 12.88 -21.46
N GLN A 58 8.20 11.97 -20.88
CA GLN A 58 8.25 11.72 -19.43
C GLN A 58 9.01 10.44 -19.09
N ASP A 59 9.92 10.55 -18.12
CA ASP A 59 10.66 9.44 -17.52
C ASP A 59 9.78 8.58 -16.58
N SER A 60 8.59 8.24 -17.09
CA SER A 60 7.56 7.45 -16.42
C SER A 60 7.44 6.09 -17.09
N LEU A 61 7.35 5.05 -16.26
CA LEU A 61 7.09 3.68 -16.66
C LEU A 61 5.59 3.46 -16.89
N GLY A 62 4.76 4.15 -16.12
CA GLY A 62 3.31 4.00 -16.16
C GLY A 62 2.62 4.85 -15.10
N THR A 63 1.31 4.91 -15.20
CA THR A 63 0.42 5.66 -14.33
C THR A 63 -0.61 4.72 -13.73
N ILE A 64 -0.82 4.83 -12.43
CA ILE A 64 -1.85 4.10 -11.69
C ILE A 64 -2.81 5.13 -11.13
N ILE A 65 -4.09 4.97 -11.43
CA ILE A 65 -5.19 5.79 -10.95
C ILE A 65 -5.92 4.99 -9.88
N MET A 66 -6.04 5.57 -8.70
CA MET A 66 -6.65 4.95 -7.52
C MET A 66 -7.77 5.84 -6.99
N GLU A 67 -8.65 5.28 -6.17
CA GLU A 67 -9.54 6.11 -5.37
C GLU A 67 -8.73 7.10 -4.52
N TYR A 68 -9.26 8.30 -4.36
CA TYR A 68 -8.70 9.24 -3.41
C TYR A 68 -9.34 9.01 -2.04
N VAL A 69 -8.55 8.51 -1.09
CA VAL A 69 -9.04 8.14 0.26
C VAL A 69 -9.14 9.34 1.19
N GLY A 70 -8.17 10.27 1.09
CA GLY A 70 -8.02 11.40 1.99
C GLY A 70 -6.57 11.89 2.04
N ASN A 71 -6.30 12.88 2.88
CA ASN A 71 -4.96 13.45 3.10
C ASN A 71 -4.23 12.89 4.33
N SER A 72 -4.87 11.98 5.08
CA SER A 72 -4.32 11.45 6.32
C SER A 72 -3.99 9.97 6.19
N THR A 73 -2.91 9.57 6.86
CA THR A 73 -2.51 8.17 7.05
C THR A 73 -2.37 7.92 8.54
N LEU A 74 -2.30 6.66 8.93
CA LEU A 74 -2.09 6.30 10.33
C LEU A 74 -0.76 6.85 10.86
N ASP A 75 0.25 7.03 10.01
CA ASP A 75 1.52 7.70 10.36
C ASP A 75 1.28 9.13 10.86
N HIS A 76 0.48 9.91 10.12
CA HIS A 76 0.10 11.28 10.52
C HIS A 76 -0.64 11.30 11.86
N VAL A 77 -1.45 10.28 12.14
CA VAL A 77 -2.23 10.21 13.39
C VAL A 77 -1.37 9.79 14.58
N ILE A 78 -0.44 8.86 14.39
CA ILE A 78 0.44 8.38 15.48
C ILE A 78 1.53 9.40 15.79
N TYR A 79 2.21 9.92 14.77
CA TYR A 79 3.40 10.75 14.96
C TYR A 79 3.11 12.26 14.88
N GLY A 80 2.00 12.63 14.24
CA GLY A 80 1.61 14.01 13.96
C GLY A 80 2.12 14.47 12.60
N THR A 81 1.38 15.36 11.94
CA THR A 81 1.95 16.24 10.90
C THR A 81 2.97 17.15 11.57
N GLY A 82 4.16 17.33 11.01
CA GLY A 82 5.24 18.16 11.58
C GLY A 82 4.95 19.65 11.83
N CYS A 83 3.69 20.08 11.85
CA CYS A 83 3.28 21.39 12.33
C CYS A 83 3.34 21.43 13.87
N ILE A 84 4.31 22.19 14.37
CA ILE A 84 4.54 22.54 15.78
C ILE A 84 3.45 23.52 16.27
N THR A 85 2.18 23.19 16.07
CA THR A 85 1.06 23.92 16.66
C THR A 85 0.32 22.98 17.58
N ALA A 86 0.84 22.91 18.82
CA ALA A 86 0.22 22.36 20.01
C ALA A 86 -0.39 20.95 19.86
N LYS A 87 0.45 19.90 20.00
CA LYS A 87 -0.07 18.59 20.46
C LYS A 87 -0.80 18.83 21.78
N ARG A 88 -2.13 18.77 21.78
CA ARG A 88 -2.90 18.73 23.01
C ARG A 88 -2.70 17.34 23.63
N LYS A 89 -2.73 17.26 24.95
CA LYS A 89 -2.61 15.99 25.69
C LYS A 89 -3.66 14.92 25.28
N ASP A 90 -4.73 15.35 24.59
CA ASP A 90 -5.82 14.52 24.06
C ASP A 90 -5.61 14.04 22.60
N ASP A 91 -4.49 14.34 21.94
CA ASP A 91 -4.23 13.94 20.54
C ASP A 91 -3.71 12.49 20.40
N GLN A 92 -3.75 11.69 21.48
CA GLN A 92 -3.42 10.26 21.41
C GLN A 92 -4.63 9.44 21.00
N LEU A 93 -4.41 8.41 20.19
CA LEU A 93 -5.45 7.45 19.84
C LEU A 93 -6.06 6.82 21.09
N SER A 94 -7.38 6.97 21.24
CA SER A 94 -8.10 6.21 22.26
C SER A 94 -8.01 4.72 21.98
N ILE A 95 -8.12 3.89 23.03
CA ILE A 95 -8.14 2.43 22.89
C ILE A 95 -9.23 1.98 21.92
N ALA A 96 -10.39 2.63 21.95
CA ALA A 96 -11.49 2.34 21.03
C ALA A 96 -11.11 2.60 19.56
N GLN A 97 -10.39 3.70 19.28
CA GLN A 97 -9.89 3.99 17.93
C GLN A 97 -8.81 2.99 17.51
N CYS A 98 -7.87 2.65 18.40
CA CYS A 98 -6.85 1.63 18.12
C CYS A 98 -7.51 0.31 17.72
N LEU A 99 -8.48 -0.17 18.51
CA LEU A 99 -9.21 -1.41 18.20
C LEU A 99 -10.00 -1.31 16.89
N GLY A 100 -10.66 -0.18 16.63
CA GLY A 100 -11.37 0.06 15.38
C GLY A 100 -10.45 -0.03 14.16
N TYR A 101 -9.31 0.66 14.20
CA TYR A 101 -8.33 0.64 13.13
C TYR A 101 -7.69 -0.73 12.96
N SER A 102 -7.37 -1.43 14.06
CA SER A 102 -6.89 -2.82 13.99
C SER A 102 -7.90 -3.74 13.32
N CYS A 103 -9.19 -3.64 13.66
CA CYS A 103 -10.24 -4.42 13.01
C CYS A 103 -10.34 -4.13 11.51
N ASP A 104 -10.27 -2.87 11.11
CA ASP A 104 -10.28 -2.46 9.69
C ASP A 104 -9.08 -3.02 8.92
N ILE A 105 -7.87 -2.89 9.48
CA ILE A 105 -6.63 -3.40 8.86
C ILE A 105 -6.70 -4.92 8.74
N ILE A 106 -7.12 -5.64 9.79
CA ILE A 106 -7.25 -7.10 9.75
C ILE A 106 -8.31 -7.53 8.74
N ALA A 107 -9.45 -6.83 8.64
CA ALA A 107 -10.45 -7.13 7.61
C ALA A 107 -9.88 -6.96 6.19
N GLY A 108 -9.09 -5.91 5.96
CA GLY A 108 -8.36 -5.72 4.70
C GLY A 108 -7.36 -6.84 4.42
N LEU A 109 -6.56 -7.24 5.40
CA LEU A 109 -5.59 -8.34 5.27
C LEU A 109 -6.25 -9.68 5.00
N VAL A 110 -7.32 -10.04 5.72
CA VAL A 110 -8.09 -11.26 5.47
C VAL A 110 -8.59 -11.29 4.02
N PHE A 111 -9.12 -10.16 3.53
CA PHE A 111 -9.55 -10.06 2.14
C PHE A 111 -8.39 -10.24 1.16
N LEU A 112 -7.25 -9.56 1.34
CA LEU A 112 -6.06 -9.71 0.49
C LEU A 112 -5.51 -11.15 0.49
N HIS A 113 -5.38 -11.75 1.67
CA HIS A 113 -4.85 -13.09 1.85
C HIS A 113 -5.77 -14.15 1.23
N SER A 114 -7.09 -13.97 1.25
CA SER A 114 -8.03 -14.85 0.53
C SER A 114 -7.90 -14.77 -1.00
N HIS A 115 -7.31 -13.70 -1.54
CA HIS A 115 -6.94 -13.55 -2.94
C HIS A 115 -5.49 -13.96 -3.23
N LEU A 116 -4.83 -14.60 -2.26
CA LEU A 116 -3.42 -15.01 -2.31
C LEU A 116 -2.44 -13.83 -2.51
N ILE A 117 -2.79 -12.65 -2.01
CA ILE A 117 -1.93 -11.45 -2.10
C ILE A 117 -1.36 -11.14 -0.73
N VAL A 118 -0.04 -11.04 -0.63
CA VAL A 118 0.70 -10.57 0.56
C VAL A 118 1.18 -9.16 0.30
N HIS A 119 1.00 -8.24 1.25
CA HIS A 119 1.27 -6.81 1.07
C HIS A 119 2.77 -6.48 1.14
N LEU A 120 3.50 -7.08 2.10
CA LEU A 120 4.97 -6.99 2.29
C LEU A 120 5.56 -5.62 2.64
N ASP A 121 4.76 -4.56 2.65
CA ASP A 121 5.16 -3.23 3.15
C ASP A 121 4.09 -2.61 4.05
N LEU A 122 3.52 -3.39 4.98
CA LEU A 122 2.59 -2.82 5.96
C LEU A 122 3.34 -1.93 6.95
N LYS A 123 2.89 -0.68 7.05
CA LYS A 123 3.38 0.34 7.98
C LYS A 123 2.35 1.46 8.11
N PRO A 124 2.39 2.29 9.16
CA PRO A 124 1.42 3.38 9.34
C PRO A 124 1.28 4.31 8.13
N ALA A 125 2.36 4.54 7.36
CA ALA A 125 2.34 5.40 6.18
C ALA A 125 1.54 4.83 4.99
N ASN A 126 1.31 3.52 4.98
CA ASN A 126 0.56 2.80 3.93
C ASN A 126 -0.88 2.47 4.36
N ILE A 127 -1.29 2.89 5.57
CA ILE A 127 -2.67 2.81 6.06
C ILE A 127 -3.32 4.19 5.93
N PHE A 128 -4.24 4.34 5.00
CA PHE A 128 -4.96 5.59 4.77
C PHE A 128 -6.20 5.68 5.66
N ILE A 129 -6.54 6.89 6.10
CA ILE A 129 -7.73 7.15 6.91
C ILE A 129 -8.68 8.00 6.09
N THR A 130 -9.89 7.47 5.89
CA THR A 130 -10.98 8.17 5.20
C THR A 130 -11.55 9.30 6.06
N GLU A 131 -12.31 10.21 5.44
CA GLU A 131 -13.06 11.25 6.17
C GLU A 131 -14.11 10.68 7.15
N HIS A 132 -14.52 9.43 6.95
CA HIS A 132 -15.42 8.68 7.84
C HIS A 132 -14.70 7.87 8.92
N ASN A 133 -13.40 8.12 9.14
CA ASN A 133 -12.60 7.46 10.17
C ASN A 133 -12.47 5.93 9.99
N VAL A 134 -12.49 5.46 8.74
CA VAL A 134 -12.26 4.06 8.34
C VAL A 134 -10.86 3.92 7.73
N CYS A 135 -10.13 2.87 8.13
CA CYS A 135 -8.80 2.58 7.59
C CYS A 135 -8.88 1.79 6.27
N LYS A 136 -8.00 2.14 5.32
CA LYS A 136 -7.77 1.41 4.06
C LYS A 136 -6.29 1.12 3.85
N ILE A 137 -5.96 -0.12 3.51
CA ILE A 137 -4.61 -0.55 3.12
C ILE A 137 -4.32 -0.08 1.68
N GLY A 138 -3.20 0.61 1.46
CA GLY A 138 -2.74 1.04 0.14
C GLY A 138 -1.23 0.90 -0.03
N ASP A 139 -0.74 1.31 -1.20
CA ASP A 139 0.66 1.13 -1.66
C ASP A 139 1.09 -0.34 -1.77
N PHE A 140 0.68 -0.97 -2.86
CA PHE A 140 0.95 -2.37 -3.17
C PHE A 140 2.26 -2.56 -3.94
N GLY A 141 3.13 -1.54 -3.98
CA GLY A 141 4.37 -1.54 -4.75
C GLY A 141 5.42 -2.55 -4.31
N CYS A 142 5.21 -3.22 -3.18
CA CYS A 142 6.02 -4.35 -2.71
C CYS A 142 5.22 -5.67 -2.65
N SER A 143 3.93 -5.63 -2.98
CA SER A 143 3.05 -6.78 -2.80
C SER A 143 3.39 -7.93 -3.74
N GLN A 144 2.95 -9.11 -3.36
CA GLN A 144 3.21 -10.33 -4.10
C GLN A 144 1.98 -11.21 -4.14
N LYS A 145 1.62 -11.67 -5.34
CA LYS A 145 0.59 -12.68 -5.54
C LYS A 145 1.24 -14.07 -5.48
N LEU A 146 0.87 -14.84 -4.47
CA LEU A 146 1.34 -16.20 -4.28
C LEU A 146 0.75 -17.11 -5.35
N GLU A 147 1.59 -17.94 -5.95
CA GLU A 147 1.15 -18.98 -6.87
C GLU A 147 0.82 -20.26 -6.10
N ASN A 148 -0.21 -20.99 -6.56
CA ASN A 148 -0.60 -22.27 -5.97
C ASN A 148 0.50 -23.31 -6.20
N ALA A 149 1.31 -23.60 -5.17
CA ALA A 149 2.19 -24.77 -4.91
C ALA A 149 3.07 -25.40 -6.03
N ALA A 150 2.80 -25.17 -7.31
CA ALA A 150 3.44 -25.79 -8.48
C ALA A 150 4.62 -24.96 -9.02
N SER A 151 4.88 -23.79 -8.43
CA SER A 151 5.90 -22.85 -8.87
C SER A 151 7.07 -22.81 -7.90
N ASP A 152 8.23 -22.44 -8.45
CA ASP A 152 9.49 -22.27 -7.72
C ASP A 152 9.28 -21.40 -6.45
N PRO A 153 10.05 -21.60 -5.36
CA PRO A 153 9.98 -20.75 -4.19
C PRO A 153 10.10 -19.29 -4.58
N GLN A 154 8.99 -18.59 -4.43
CA GLN A 154 8.88 -17.18 -4.74
C GLN A 154 9.59 -16.42 -3.60
N LEU A 155 10.91 -16.33 -3.69
CA LEU A 155 11.76 -15.56 -2.78
C LEU A 155 11.32 -14.10 -2.82
N CYS A 156 11.32 -13.44 -1.65
CA CYS A 156 10.99 -12.04 -1.58
C CYS A 156 12.00 -11.24 -2.41
N GLN A 157 11.55 -10.70 -3.55
CA GLN A 157 12.38 -9.81 -4.34
C GLN A 157 12.46 -8.47 -3.59
N GLN A 158 13.68 -7.93 -3.46
CA GLN A 158 14.03 -6.76 -2.64
C GLN A 158 12.95 -5.65 -2.68
N GLY A 159 12.45 -5.27 -1.50
CA GLY A 159 11.39 -4.26 -1.33
C GLY A 159 10.95 -4.12 0.13
N GLY A 160 10.00 -3.25 0.40
CA GLY A 160 9.44 -3.03 1.73
C GLY A 160 10.33 -2.23 2.69
N THR A 161 9.74 -1.82 3.81
CA THR A 161 10.38 -0.98 4.81
C THR A 161 11.11 -1.86 5.83
N TYR A 162 12.43 -1.76 5.87
CA TYR A 162 13.29 -2.62 6.70
C TYR A 162 12.86 -2.70 8.17
N THR A 163 12.41 -1.60 8.76
CA THR A 163 12.00 -1.54 10.18
C THR A 163 10.68 -2.24 10.50
N HIS A 164 9.87 -2.57 9.49
CA HIS A 164 8.57 -3.24 9.63
C HIS A 164 8.58 -4.63 8.97
N ARG A 165 9.76 -5.13 8.60
CA ARG A 165 9.90 -6.35 7.84
C ARG A 165 10.00 -7.56 8.78
N ALA A 166 9.18 -8.57 8.53
CA ALA A 166 9.18 -9.81 9.30
C ALA A 166 10.55 -10.53 9.27
N PRO A 167 10.98 -11.19 10.36
CA PRO A 167 12.31 -11.76 10.49
C PRO A 167 12.60 -12.87 9.47
N GLU A 168 11.62 -13.69 9.12
CA GLU A 168 11.73 -14.70 8.05
C GLU A 168 12.09 -14.06 6.70
N LEU A 169 11.54 -12.87 6.40
CA LEU A 169 11.84 -12.15 5.17
C LEU A 169 13.22 -11.50 5.18
N LEU A 170 13.80 -11.23 6.35
CA LEU A 170 15.18 -10.74 6.51
C LEU A 170 16.20 -11.88 6.37
N LYS A 171 15.80 -13.11 6.72
CA LYS A 171 16.59 -14.34 6.53
C LYS A 171 16.55 -14.87 5.09
N GLY A 172 15.72 -14.28 4.22
CA GLY A 172 15.52 -14.74 2.85
C GLY A 172 14.66 -15.99 2.75
N GLU A 173 13.82 -16.27 3.76
CA GLU A 173 12.88 -17.38 3.73
C GLU A 173 11.72 -17.10 2.76
N ARG A 174 10.89 -18.13 2.52
CA ARG A 174 9.76 -18.05 1.58
C ARG A 174 8.69 -17.09 2.11
N VAL A 175 8.20 -16.22 1.22
CA VAL A 175 7.07 -15.33 1.51
C VAL A 175 5.82 -16.11 1.87
N ASN A 176 5.14 -15.69 2.93
CA ASN A 176 3.86 -16.21 3.33
C ASN A 176 3.02 -15.12 4.03
N PRO A 177 1.70 -15.31 4.18
CA PRO A 177 0.82 -14.28 4.74
C PRO A 177 1.13 -13.87 6.20
N LYS A 178 1.86 -14.69 6.97
CA LYS A 178 2.24 -14.33 8.36
C LYS A 178 3.19 -13.14 8.41
N ALA A 179 3.92 -12.88 7.32
CA ALA A 179 4.80 -11.72 7.24
C ALA A 179 4.05 -10.38 7.31
N ASP A 180 2.78 -10.31 6.89
CA ASP A 180 1.93 -9.12 7.05
C ASP A 180 1.34 -8.98 8.46
N ILE A 181 1.39 -10.06 9.27
CA ILE A 181 0.82 -10.09 10.62
C ILE A 181 1.85 -9.64 11.68
N TYR A 182 3.15 -9.78 11.37
CA TYR A 182 4.26 -9.30 12.19
C TYR A 182 4.31 -7.77 12.25
#